data_AF-A0A654ZP36-F1
#
_entry.id   AF-A0A654ZP36-F1
#
_cell.length_a   1.000
_cell.length_b   1.000
_cell.length_c   1.000
_cell.angle_alpha   90.00
_cell.angle_beta   90.00
_cell.angle_gamma   90.00
#
_symmetry.space_group_name_H-M   'P 1'
#
loop_
_entity.id
_entity.type
_entity.pdbx_description
1 polymer ?
#
loop_
_entity_poly.entity_id
_entity_poly.type
_entity_poly.pdbx_seq_one_letter_code
_entity_poly.pdbx_strand_id
1 'polypeptide(L)'
;MPRVLGVGVDGDWAWLHTDALPGLSAVHPRWRASPQVAVPALGAGLRTLHDSLPVHSCPFDWSTASRLAKLAPARRAELGDSPPVDRLVVCHGDACSPNTILDDTGRCCGHVDFGNLGVADRWADLAVATLSLQWNFPDYPGQVRDDEFFAAYGVAPDPARIDYYRRLWQAEDDSSR
;
A
#
# COMPACT_ATOMS: atom_id res chain seq x y z
N MET A 1 8.18 4.46 9.82
CA MET A 1 8.55 5.33 8.68
C MET A 1 9.92 5.92 8.94
N PRO A 2 10.71 6.22 7.90
CA PRO A 2 12.02 6.85 8.04
C PRO A 2 11.93 8.19 8.77
N ARG A 3 12.90 8.50 9.63
CA ARG A 3 13.01 9.83 10.23
C ARG A 3 13.58 10.79 9.19
N VAL A 4 12.96 11.97 9.04
CA VAL A 4 13.49 13.02 8.16
C VAL A 4 14.73 13.64 8.79
N LEU A 5 15.82 13.68 8.01
CA LEU A 5 17.10 14.29 8.36
C LEU A 5 17.26 15.68 7.76
N GLY A 6 16.61 15.92 6.62
CA GLY A 6 16.57 17.23 5.98
C GLY A 6 15.59 17.25 4.80
N VAL A 7 15.13 18.44 4.46
CA VAL A 7 14.31 18.72 3.27
C VAL A 7 14.74 20.08 2.72
N GLY A 8 14.68 20.25 1.41
CA GLY A 8 14.97 21.53 0.79
C GLY A 8 14.61 21.58 -0.69
N VAL A 9 14.82 22.76 -1.26
CA VAL A 9 14.66 23.03 -2.69
C VAL A 9 15.95 23.67 -3.19
N ASP A 10 16.47 23.19 -4.32
CA ASP A 10 17.64 23.73 -5.02
C ASP A 10 17.31 23.88 -6.51
N GLY A 11 17.12 25.13 -6.94
CA GLY A 11 16.58 25.43 -8.26
C GLY A 11 15.20 24.79 -8.47
N ASP A 12 15.09 23.97 -9.51
CA ASP A 12 13.86 23.24 -9.87
C ASP A 12 13.70 21.89 -9.14
N TRP A 13 14.64 21.53 -8.25
CA TRP A 13 14.64 20.25 -7.57
C TRP A 13 14.24 20.38 -6.11
N ALA A 14 13.35 19.50 -5.66
CA ALA A 14 13.12 19.26 -4.24
C ALA A 14 13.91 18.01 -3.81
N TRP A 15 14.45 18.03 -2.60
CA TRP A 15 15.15 16.87 -2.01
C TRP A 15 14.62 16.56 -0.61
N LEU A 16 14.62 15.28 -0.29
CA LEU A 16 14.27 14.73 1.01
C LEU A 16 15.35 13.73 1.43
N HIS A 17 15.98 13.99 2.57
CA HIS A 17 16.97 13.09 3.17
C HIS A 17 16.36 12.42 4.39
N THR A 18 16.40 11.10 4.43
CA THR A 18 15.83 10.29 5.51
C THR A 18 16.84 9.32 6.08
N ASP A 19 16.64 8.95 7.34
CA ASP A 19 17.37 7.89 8.01
C ASP A 19 16.95 6.52 7.45
N ALA A 20 17.90 5.60 7.32
CA ALA A 20 17.58 4.25 6.88
C ALA A 20 16.77 3.51 7.97
N LEU A 21 15.76 2.74 7.56
CA LEU A 21 15.10 1.83 8.48
C LEU A 21 16.01 0.62 8.78
N PRO A 22 16.02 0.10 10.02
CA PRO A 22 16.86 -1.03 10.39
C PRO A 22 16.23 -2.34 9.89
N GLY A 23 16.49 -2.69 8.63
CA GLY A 23 15.99 -3.92 8.04
C GLY A 23 16.18 -3.99 6.53
N LEU A 24 15.53 -4.98 5.93
CA LEU A 24 15.56 -5.24 4.50
C LEU A 24 14.16 -5.12 3.92
N SER A 25 14.04 -4.61 2.70
CA SER A 25 12.79 -4.65 1.95
C SER A 25 12.20 -6.06 1.93
N ALA A 26 10.88 -6.21 2.06
CA ALA A 26 10.21 -7.51 2.09
C ALA A 26 10.42 -8.33 0.79
N VAL A 27 10.92 -7.72 -0.27
CA VAL A 27 11.28 -8.38 -1.54
C VAL A 27 12.79 -8.65 -1.68
N HIS A 28 13.58 -8.41 -0.63
CA HIS A 28 14.97 -8.84 -0.58
C HIS A 28 15.06 -10.37 -0.78
N PRO A 29 16.10 -10.91 -1.45
CA PRO A 29 16.21 -12.35 -1.72
C PRO A 29 16.00 -13.25 -0.50
N ARG A 30 16.47 -12.82 0.67
CA ARG A 30 16.22 -13.49 1.97
C ARG A 30 14.73 -13.74 2.23
N TRP A 31 13.89 -12.73 2.03
CA TRP A 31 12.47 -12.78 2.33
C TRP A 31 11.65 -13.38 1.19
N ARG A 32 12.08 -13.20 -0.06
CA ARG A 32 11.48 -13.92 -1.22
C ARG A 32 11.66 -15.43 -1.11
N ALA A 33 12.77 -15.89 -0.53
CA ALA A 33 12.99 -17.30 -0.21
C ALA A 33 12.23 -17.79 1.04
N SER A 34 11.47 -16.92 1.71
CA SER A 34 10.67 -17.25 2.91
C SER A 34 9.32 -16.53 2.90
N PRO A 35 8.46 -16.78 1.89
CA PRO A 35 7.18 -16.10 1.74
C PRO A 35 6.25 -16.30 2.95
N GLN A 36 6.29 -17.47 3.60
CA GLN A 36 5.53 -17.76 4.83
C GLN A 36 5.89 -16.85 6.02
N VAL A 37 6.99 -16.10 5.92
CA VAL A 37 7.36 -15.05 6.88
C VAL A 37 6.99 -13.68 6.33
N ALA A 38 7.37 -13.39 5.09
CA ALA A 38 7.21 -12.08 4.49
C ALA A 38 5.73 -11.69 4.29
N VAL A 39 4.89 -12.62 3.87
CA VAL A 39 3.48 -12.38 3.53
C VAL A 39 2.64 -12.01 4.76
N PRO A 40 2.70 -12.77 5.88
CA PRO A 40 2.08 -12.32 7.12
C PRO A 40 2.64 -10.98 7.62
N ALA A 41 3.95 -10.74 7.49
CA ALA A 41 4.57 -9.50 7.93
C ALA A 41 4.10 -8.27 7.15
N LEU A 42 3.83 -8.43 5.84
CA LEU A 42 3.20 -7.40 5.01
C LEU A 42 1.79 -7.06 5.49
N GLY A 43 0.96 -8.07 5.76
CA GLY A 43 -0.41 -7.86 6.26
C GLY A 43 -0.43 -7.20 7.64
N ALA A 44 0.38 -7.72 8.57
CA ALA A 44 0.51 -7.16 9.91
C ALA A 44 1.08 -5.73 9.88
N GLY A 45 2.10 -5.48 9.06
CA GLY A 45 2.70 -4.16 8.89
C GLY A 45 1.70 -3.12 8.39
N LEU A 46 0.96 -3.44 7.33
CA LEU A 46 -0.06 -2.54 6.79
C LEU A 46 -1.18 -2.28 7.82
N ARG A 47 -1.57 -3.31 8.58
CA ARG A 47 -2.53 -3.14 9.68
C ARG A 47 -2.03 -2.18 10.75
N THR A 48 -0.77 -2.32 11.17
CA THR A 48 -0.14 -1.42 12.13
C THR A 48 -0.14 0.03 11.62
N LEU A 49 0.16 0.26 10.34
CA LEU A 49 0.10 1.59 9.73
C LEU A 49 -1.31 2.19 9.84
N HIS A 50 -2.32 1.45 9.37
CA HIS A 50 -3.72 1.87 9.35
C HIS A 50 -4.32 2.12 10.74
N ASP A 51 -3.87 1.39 11.76
CA ASP A 51 -4.34 1.57 13.13
C ASP A 51 -3.60 2.71 13.87
N SER A 52 -2.38 3.06 13.45
CA SER A 52 -1.54 4.01 14.19
C SER A 52 -1.68 5.47 13.74
N LEU A 53 -2.05 5.70 12.48
CA LEU A 53 -2.07 7.06 11.91
C LEU A 53 -3.41 7.78 12.15
N PRO A 54 -3.39 9.08 12.54
CA PRO A 54 -4.60 9.78 12.96
C PRO A 54 -5.41 10.30 11.75
N VAL A 55 -6.47 9.58 11.38
CA VAL A 55 -7.35 9.93 10.25
C VAL A 55 -7.87 11.37 10.32
N HIS A 56 -8.37 11.80 11.48
CA HIS A 56 -9.04 13.11 11.63
C HIS A 56 -8.10 14.31 11.51
N SER A 57 -6.80 14.12 11.73
CA SER A 57 -5.79 15.19 11.63
C SER A 57 -4.83 14.98 10.46
N CYS A 58 -5.08 14.00 9.59
CA CYS A 58 -4.29 13.79 8.40
C CYS A 58 -4.55 14.93 7.42
N PRO A 59 -3.52 15.69 6.98
CA PRO A 59 -3.71 16.81 6.06
C PRO A 59 -3.85 16.36 4.60
N PHE A 60 -3.64 15.07 4.31
CA PHE A 60 -3.58 14.52 2.97
C PHE A 60 -4.86 13.75 2.63
N ASP A 61 -5.39 14.00 1.44
CA ASP A 61 -6.58 13.34 0.90
C ASP A 61 -6.17 12.36 -0.21
N TRP A 62 -6.63 11.12 -0.07
CA TRP A 62 -6.50 10.09 -1.08
C TRP A 62 -7.83 9.36 -1.33
N SER A 63 -8.94 10.07 -1.08
CA SER A 63 -10.28 9.53 -1.22
C SER A 63 -10.58 9.07 -2.65
N THR A 64 -11.47 8.09 -2.78
CA THR A 64 -11.95 7.62 -4.09
C THR A 64 -12.49 8.76 -4.95
N ALA A 65 -13.21 9.72 -4.36
CA ALA A 65 -13.73 10.87 -5.07
C ALA A 65 -12.60 11.73 -5.69
N SER A 66 -11.58 12.07 -4.91
CA SER A 66 -10.44 12.87 -5.38
C SER A 66 -9.57 12.13 -6.39
N ARG A 67 -9.45 10.81 -6.27
CA ARG A 67 -8.78 9.94 -7.25
C ARG A 67 -9.53 9.90 -8.58
N LEU A 68 -10.84 9.62 -8.55
CA LEU A 68 -11.69 9.62 -9.74
C LEU A 68 -11.68 10.99 -10.44
N ALA A 69 -11.61 12.10 -9.69
CA ALA A 69 -11.56 13.46 -10.22
C ALA A 69 -10.38 13.70 -11.17
N LYS A 70 -9.26 12.98 -10.98
CA LYS A 70 -8.05 13.06 -11.82
C LYS A 70 -8.16 12.29 -13.13
N LEU A 71 -9.08 11.32 -13.22
CA LEU A 71 -9.26 10.50 -14.40
C LEU A 71 -10.13 11.19 -15.46
N ALA A 72 -9.80 10.94 -16.73
CA ALA A 72 -10.64 11.33 -17.86
C ALA A 72 -12.05 10.72 -17.74
N PRO A 73 -13.12 11.41 -18.18
CA PRO A 73 -14.51 10.94 -18.01
C PRO A 73 -14.78 9.53 -18.56
N ALA A 74 -14.20 9.20 -19.72
CA ALA A 74 -14.35 7.87 -20.33
C ALA A 74 -13.76 6.78 -19.42
N ARG A 75 -12.54 6.99 -18.91
CA ARG A 75 -11.88 6.04 -18.01
C ARG A 75 -12.60 5.91 -16.67
N ARG A 76 -13.13 7.02 -16.15
CA ARG A 76 -13.96 7.02 -14.93
C ARG A 76 -15.22 6.18 -15.12
N ALA A 77 -15.89 6.28 -16.28
CA ALA A 77 -17.12 5.55 -16.55
C ALA A 77 -16.91 4.01 -16.58
N GLU A 78 -15.74 3.54 -17.02
CA GLU A 78 -15.38 2.12 -17.05
C GLU A 78 -15.22 1.49 -15.65
N LEU A 79 -14.97 2.31 -14.62
CA LEU A 79 -14.80 1.81 -13.25
C LEU A 79 -16.12 1.42 -12.59
N GLY A 80 -17.23 2.03 -13.02
CA GLY A 80 -18.54 1.91 -12.38
C GLY A 80 -18.58 2.58 -11.00
N ASP A 81 -19.64 2.29 -10.24
CA ASP A 81 -19.85 2.87 -8.93
C ASP A 81 -18.83 2.37 -7.90
N SER A 82 -18.28 3.29 -7.11
CA SER A 82 -17.41 2.94 -6.00
C SER A 82 -18.18 2.20 -4.91
N PRO A 83 -17.61 1.15 -4.30
CA PRO A 83 -18.21 0.52 -3.13
C PRO A 83 -18.31 1.55 -1.97
N PRO A 84 -19.32 1.42 -1.08
CA PRO A 84 -19.42 2.30 0.09
C PRO A 84 -18.17 2.16 0.95
N VAL A 85 -17.73 3.23 1.60
CA VAL A 85 -16.57 3.17 2.51
C VAL A 85 -16.84 2.15 3.62
N ASP A 86 -15.88 1.25 3.83
CA ASP A 86 -15.91 0.26 4.90
C ASP A 86 -15.19 0.81 6.15
N ARG A 87 -13.96 1.32 5.97
CA ARG A 87 -13.23 1.99 7.06
C ARG A 87 -12.25 3.00 6.49
N LEU A 88 -12.39 4.27 6.89
CA LEU A 88 -11.39 5.29 6.62
C LEU A 88 -10.14 5.04 7.47
N VAL A 89 -8.99 5.07 6.81
CA VAL A 89 -7.65 4.98 7.40
C VAL A 89 -6.75 5.99 6.69
N VAL A 90 -5.58 6.27 7.26
CA VAL A 90 -4.51 6.92 6.48
C VAL A 90 -3.83 5.82 5.68
N CYS A 91 -4.14 5.77 4.39
CA CYS A 91 -3.53 4.83 3.47
C CYS A 91 -2.09 5.24 3.15
N HIS A 92 -1.25 4.24 2.90
CA HIS A 92 0.08 4.39 2.33
C HIS A 92 0.02 5.04 0.95
N GLY A 93 -0.95 4.65 0.12
CA GLY A 93 -1.08 5.14 -1.25
C GLY A 93 -0.19 4.41 -2.27
N ASP A 94 0.65 3.48 -1.79
CA ASP A 94 1.45 2.55 -2.61
C ASP A 94 1.90 1.36 -1.73
N ALA A 95 0.94 0.62 -1.18
CA ALA A 95 1.18 -0.48 -0.25
C ALA A 95 1.79 -1.74 -0.93
N CYS A 96 2.72 -1.54 -1.85
CA CYS A 96 3.46 -2.60 -2.51
C CYS A 96 4.51 -3.23 -1.58
N SER A 97 4.79 -4.51 -1.80
CA SER A 97 5.74 -5.33 -1.04
C SER A 97 7.15 -4.72 -0.89
N PRO A 98 7.77 -4.08 -1.91
CA PRO A 98 9.08 -3.46 -1.74
C PRO A 98 9.09 -2.32 -0.71
N ASN A 99 7.95 -1.67 -0.48
CA ASN A 99 7.83 -0.50 0.39
C ASN A 99 7.68 -0.86 1.87
N THR A 100 7.63 -2.14 2.21
CA THR A 100 7.65 -2.64 3.59
C THR A 100 9.04 -3.15 3.96
N ILE A 101 9.58 -2.69 5.09
CA ILE A 101 10.89 -3.10 5.60
C ILE A 101 10.71 -4.06 6.76
N LEU A 102 11.41 -5.20 6.71
CA LEU A 102 11.40 -6.25 7.71
C LEU A 102 12.73 -6.30 8.48
N ASP A 103 12.65 -6.42 9.80
CA ASP A 103 13.82 -6.64 10.67
C ASP A 103 14.37 -8.07 10.53
N ASP A 104 15.47 -8.38 11.21
CA ASP A 104 16.11 -9.70 11.15
C ASP A 104 15.24 -10.86 11.66
N THR A 105 14.15 -10.56 12.38
CA THR A 105 13.18 -11.55 12.86
C THR A 105 12.00 -11.74 11.90
N GLY A 106 11.95 -10.96 10.81
CA GLY A 106 10.86 -10.99 9.83
C GLY A 106 9.66 -10.15 10.25
N ARG A 107 9.79 -9.27 11.24
CA ARG A 107 8.71 -8.35 11.64
C ARG A 107 8.83 -7.04 10.87
N CYS A 108 7.70 -6.45 10.51
CA CYS A 108 7.69 -5.13 9.90
C CYS A 108 8.23 -4.08 10.88
N CYS A 109 9.31 -3.40 10.50
CA CYS A 109 9.90 -2.29 11.26
C CYS A 109 9.54 -0.91 10.68
N GLY A 110 8.92 -0.88 9.49
CA GLY A 110 8.32 0.32 8.93
C GLY A 110 8.03 0.21 7.44
N HIS A 111 7.47 1.28 6.90
CA HIS A 111 7.25 1.46 5.47
C HIS A 111 8.06 2.66 4.96
N VAL A 112 8.32 2.67 3.66
CA VAL A 112 8.96 3.77 2.91
C VAL A 112 8.07 4.17 1.73
N ASP A 113 8.41 5.26 1.04
CA ASP A 113 7.69 5.73 -0.16
C ASP A 113 6.24 6.20 0.08
N PHE A 114 6.10 7.19 0.96
CA PHE A 114 4.81 7.80 1.32
C PHE A 114 4.36 8.91 0.35
N GLY A 115 4.78 8.89 -0.91
CA GLY A 115 4.49 9.96 -1.88
C GLY A 115 2.99 10.19 -2.13
N ASN A 116 2.18 9.13 -2.00
CA ASN A 116 0.73 9.15 -2.24
C ASN A 116 -0.10 8.99 -0.95
N LEU A 117 0.50 9.12 0.23
CA LEU A 117 -0.19 8.93 1.50
C LEU A 117 -1.40 9.87 1.62
N GLY A 118 -2.52 9.35 2.12
CA GLY A 118 -3.69 10.15 2.43
C GLY A 118 -4.87 9.36 2.94
N VAL A 119 -5.91 10.05 3.39
CA VAL A 119 -7.12 9.41 3.92
C VAL A 119 -7.90 8.75 2.79
N ALA A 120 -8.17 7.45 2.93
CA ALA A 120 -8.98 6.67 2.00
C ALA A 120 -9.63 5.47 2.71
N ASP A 121 -10.50 4.76 1.99
CA ASP A 121 -10.99 3.46 2.43
C ASP A 121 -9.82 2.45 2.46
N ARG A 122 -9.71 1.65 3.53
CA ARG A 122 -8.59 0.70 3.73
C ARG A 122 -8.37 -0.27 2.57
N TRP A 123 -9.43 -0.57 1.82
CA TRP A 123 -9.37 -1.48 0.68
C TRP A 123 -8.56 -0.91 -0.49
N ALA A 124 -8.38 0.42 -0.56
CA ALA A 124 -7.52 1.05 -1.56
C ALA A 124 -6.07 0.53 -1.47
N ASP A 125 -5.52 0.38 -0.26
CA ASP A 125 -4.20 -0.23 -0.06
C ASP A 125 -4.23 -1.76 -0.11
N LEU A 126 -5.23 -2.41 0.52
CA LEU A 126 -5.31 -3.88 0.52
C LEU A 126 -5.36 -4.46 -0.89
N ALA A 127 -6.10 -3.82 -1.79
CA ALA A 127 -6.20 -4.22 -3.17
C ALA A 127 -4.85 -4.12 -3.92
N VAL A 128 -4.10 -3.05 -3.70
CA VAL A 128 -2.77 -2.83 -4.30
C VAL A 128 -1.74 -3.81 -3.70
N ALA A 129 -1.77 -4.02 -2.38
CA ALA A 129 -0.90 -4.97 -1.71
C ALA A 129 -1.06 -6.38 -2.29
N THR A 130 -2.29 -6.82 -2.57
CA THR A 130 -2.53 -8.15 -3.15
C THR A 130 -2.05 -8.28 -4.60
N LEU A 131 -2.04 -7.21 -5.41
CA LEU A 131 -1.36 -7.22 -6.72
C LEU A 131 0.15 -7.41 -6.56
N SER A 132 0.75 -6.62 -5.69
CA SER A 132 2.19 -6.68 -5.42
C SER A 132 2.62 -8.05 -4.88
N LEU A 133 1.82 -8.66 -4.02
CA LEU A 133 2.06 -10.01 -3.50
C LEU A 133 2.18 -11.03 -4.64
N GLN A 134 1.30 -10.95 -5.65
CA GLN A 134 1.34 -11.82 -6.82
C GLN A 134 2.62 -11.65 -7.64
N TRP A 135 3.09 -10.41 -7.81
CA TRP A 135 4.31 -10.14 -8.59
C TRP A 135 5.59 -10.53 -7.87
N ASN A 136 5.64 -10.37 -6.55
CA ASN A 136 6.87 -10.55 -5.78
C ASN A 136 7.06 -11.97 -5.24
N PHE A 137 5.95 -12.70 -5.04
CA PHE A 137 5.93 -14.08 -4.56
C PHE A 137 5.16 -14.99 -5.54
N PRO A 138 5.58 -15.08 -6.82
CA PRO A 138 4.85 -15.82 -7.85
C PRO A 138 4.86 -17.33 -7.63
N ASP A 139 5.92 -17.87 -7.02
CA ASP A 139 6.07 -19.29 -6.75
C ASP A 139 5.35 -19.74 -5.46
N TYR A 140 4.79 -18.80 -4.70
CA TYR A 140 4.04 -19.09 -3.49
C TYR A 140 2.55 -19.29 -3.82
N PRO A 141 1.90 -20.39 -3.39
CA PRO A 141 0.52 -20.69 -3.77
C PRO A 141 -0.42 -19.53 -3.50
N GLY A 142 -1.08 -19.03 -4.56
CA GLY A 142 -1.81 -17.75 -4.50
C GLY A 142 -2.90 -17.71 -3.43
N GLN A 143 -3.66 -18.79 -3.25
CA GLN A 143 -4.68 -18.86 -2.21
C GLN A 143 -4.06 -18.78 -0.80
N VAL A 144 -3.00 -19.55 -0.53
CA VAL A 144 -2.31 -19.54 0.76
C VAL A 144 -1.72 -18.16 1.05
N ARG A 145 -1.08 -17.55 0.04
CA ARG A 145 -0.52 -16.20 0.14
C ARG A 145 -1.57 -15.16 0.53
N ASP A 146 -2.69 -15.14 -0.18
CA ASP A 146 -3.72 -14.14 0.06
C ASP A 146 -4.39 -14.39 1.42
N ASP A 147 -4.67 -15.66 1.78
CA ASP A 147 -5.22 -16.05 3.07
C ASP A 147 -4.31 -15.63 4.25
N GLU A 148 -3.01 -15.88 4.16
CA GLU A 148 -2.04 -15.49 5.19
C GLU A 148 -1.93 -13.97 5.36
N PHE A 149 -1.92 -13.23 4.25
CA PHE A 149 -1.91 -11.76 4.27
C PHE A 149 -3.16 -11.20 4.96
N PHE A 150 -4.35 -11.66 4.55
CA PHE A 150 -5.62 -11.19 5.09
C PHE A 150 -5.82 -11.60 6.55
N ALA A 151 -5.39 -12.81 6.92
CA ALA A 151 -5.39 -13.28 8.31
C ALA A 151 -4.50 -12.39 9.19
N ALA A 152 -3.28 -12.06 8.72
CA ALA A 152 -2.36 -11.20 9.46
C ALA A 152 -2.84 -9.74 9.55
N TYR A 153 -3.51 -9.23 8.51
CA TYR A 153 -4.16 -7.92 8.57
C TYR A 153 -5.39 -7.90 9.49
N GLY A 154 -6.10 -9.03 9.58
CA GLY A 154 -7.28 -9.21 10.44
C GLY A 154 -8.57 -8.75 9.77
N VAL A 155 -8.75 -9.04 8.48
CA VAL A 155 -10.02 -8.83 7.76
C VAL A 155 -10.27 -10.00 6.80
N ALA A 156 -11.52 -10.43 6.65
CA ALA A 156 -11.88 -11.37 5.59
C ALA A 156 -11.76 -10.69 4.22
N PRO A 157 -11.25 -11.38 3.17
CA PRO A 157 -11.17 -10.81 1.83
C PRO A 157 -12.56 -10.48 1.28
N ASP A 158 -12.69 -9.30 0.66
CA ASP A 158 -13.88 -8.86 -0.08
C ASP A 158 -13.53 -8.78 -1.57
N PRO A 159 -13.89 -9.80 -2.38
CA PRO A 159 -13.51 -9.84 -3.79
C PRO A 159 -14.01 -8.64 -4.61
N ALA A 160 -15.18 -8.10 -4.29
CA ALA A 160 -15.77 -6.98 -5.04
C ALA A 160 -14.98 -5.69 -4.78
N ARG A 161 -14.59 -5.44 -3.52
CA ARG A 161 -13.74 -4.29 -3.18
C ARG A 161 -12.34 -4.43 -3.74
N ILE A 162 -11.75 -5.62 -3.62
CA ILE A 162 -10.42 -5.90 -4.18
C ILE A 162 -10.42 -5.63 -5.69
N ASP A 163 -11.40 -6.16 -6.42
CA ASP A 163 -11.52 -5.90 -7.87
C ASP A 163 -11.63 -4.41 -8.18
N TYR A 164 -12.55 -3.69 -7.52
CA TYR A 164 -12.77 -2.27 -7.77
C TYR A 164 -11.49 -1.44 -7.56
N TYR A 165 -10.83 -1.58 -6.42
CA TYR A 165 -9.65 -0.77 -6.11
C TYR A 165 -8.42 -1.16 -6.94
N ARG A 166 -8.31 -2.42 -7.39
CA ARG A 166 -7.30 -2.83 -8.37
C ARG A 166 -7.52 -2.14 -9.73
N ARG A 167 -8.76 -2.11 -10.22
CA ARG A 167 -9.10 -1.42 -11.48
C ARG A 167 -8.88 0.09 -11.37
N LEU A 168 -9.24 0.70 -10.24
CA LEU A 168 -8.98 2.11 -9.99
C LEU A 168 -7.48 2.43 -10.02
N TRP A 169 -6.65 1.61 -9.37
CA TRP A 169 -5.18 1.77 -9.41
C TRP A 169 -4.62 1.67 -10.82
N GLN A 170 -5.04 0.67 -11.59
CA GLN A 170 -4.61 0.49 -12.99
C GLN A 170 -5.01 1.68 -13.88
N ALA A 171 -6.21 2.22 -13.68
CA ALA A 171 -6.69 3.38 -14.42
C ALA A 171 -5.83 4.64 -14.19
N GLU A 172 -5.23 4.78 -13.00
CA GLU A 172 -4.32 5.89 -12.66
C GLU A 172 -2.92 5.70 -13.29
N ASP A 173 -2.39 4.47 -13.31
CA ASP A 173 -1.09 4.18 -13.95
C ASP A 173 -1.14 4.42 -15.46
N ASP A 174 -2.22 3.99 -16.13
CA ASP A 174 -2.42 4.22 -17.56
C ASP A 174 -2.57 5.70 -17.91
N SER A 175 -3.09 6.51 -16.99
CA SER A 175 -3.27 7.96 -17.19
C SER A 175 -1.98 8.76 -16.94
N SER A 176 -0.97 8.13 -16.36
CA SER A 176 0.35 8.73 -16.08
C SER A 176 1.37 8.50 -17.21
N ARG A 177 0.96 7.81 -18.29
CA ARG A 177 1.75 7.52 -19.50
C ARG A 177 1.26 8.36 -20.68
#